data_AF-A0A3N1GP47-F1
#
_entry.id   AF-A0A3N1GP47-F1
#
_cell.length_a   1.000
_cell.length_b   1.000
_cell.length_c   1.000
_cell.angle_alpha   90.00
_cell.angle_beta   90.00
_cell.angle_gamma   90.00
#
_symmetry.space_group_name_H-M   'P 1'
#
loop_
_entity.id
_entity.type
_entity.pdbx_description
1 polymer ?
#
loop_
_entity_poly.entity_id
_entity_poly.type
_entity_poly.pdbx_seq_one_letter_code
_entity_poly.pdbx_strand_id
1 'polypeptide(L)'
;MARVRGHKRVLVVLVAAAAVAGASACSSSEGGAEDGRAQVATLESAGSTPAASAKPADARPRERLDTTEAELEVMLEPYYKCIREQGATPKKDMGDKFGDRAPAAELEKLIKADKVCNPKFYPLPPWEKDPANPESRDFARDVVKCLKGKGVKYVEADESGYALGGPNNDSQSISKGMELAPECEREVAAKRK
;
A
#
# COMPACT_ATOMS: atom_id res chain seq x y z
N MET A 1 3.81 -33.54 -46.78
CA MET A 1 4.80 -33.57 -47.88
C MET A 1 4.09 -32.99 -49.11
N ALA A 2 4.62 -32.09 -49.94
CA ALA A 2 6.01 -31.62 -50.14
C ALA A 2 6.11 -30.09 -50.36
N ARG A 3 7.34 -29.55 -50.43
CA ARG A 3 7.70 -28.14 -50.74
C ARG A 3 8.05 -27.97 -52.23
N VAL A 4 7.98 -26.72 -52.73
CA VAL A 4 9.02 -25.95 -53.49
C VAL A 4 8.31 -24.70 -54.07
N ARG A 5 8.54 -23.47 -53.58
CA ARG A 5 9.65 -22.51 -53.84
C ARG A 5 9.80 -22.05 -55.31
N GLY A 6 9.40 -20.79 -55.55
CA GLY A 6 9.92 -19.95 -56.63
C GLY A 6 10.56 -18.69 -56.02
N HIS A 7 11.70 -18.23 -56.53
CA HIS A 7 12.36 -16.99 -56.12
C HIS A 7 12.63 -16.13 -57.36
N LYS A 8 12.45 -14.82 -57.26
CA LYS A 8 13.28 -13.87 -58.02
C LYS A 8 13.96 -12.92 -57.06
N ARG A 9 15.28 -12.81 -57.23
CA ARG A 9 16.18 -11.99 -56.42
C ARG A 9 16.31 -10.64 -57.10
N VAL A 10 16.20 -9.55 -56.34
CA VAL A 10 16.93 -8.31 -56.64
C VAL A 10 17.80 -8.06 -55.43
N LEU A 11 19.09 -7.83 -55.69
CA LEU A 11 20.16 -7.87 -54.72
C LEU A 11 20.94 -6.57 -54.87
N VAL A 12 20.86 -5.71 -53.86
CA VAL A 12 21.79 -4.59 -53.65
C VAL A 12 22.33 -4.75 -52.24
N VAL A 13 23.65 -4.76 -52.14
CA VAL A 13 24.42 -5.11 -50.94
C VAL A 13 25.32 -3.95 -50.59
N LEU A 14 25.61 -3.84 -49.29
CA LEU A 14 26.78 -3.27 -48.58
C LEU A 14 26.30 -2.28 -47.49
N VAL A 15 26.51 -2.51 -46.18
CA VAL A 15 27.80 -2.66 -45.41
C VAL A 15 28.54 -1.31 -45.36
N ALA A 16 29.06 -0.75 -44.26
CA ALA A 16 29.18 -1.12 -42.83
C ALA A 16 28.85 0.13 -41.94
N ALA A 17 29.11 0.27 -40.63
CA ALA A 17 29.72 -0.55 -39.58
C ALA A 17 29.11 -0.18 -38.19
N ALA A 18 29.72 -0.61 -37.08
CA ALA A 18 29.49 -0.09 -35.73
C ALA A 18 30.57 0.93 -35.30
N ALA A 19 30.26 1.79 -34.32
CA ALA A 19 31.25 2.34 -33.38
C ALA A 19 30.60 2.78 -32.07
N VAL A 20 30.94 2.11 -30.97
CA VAL A 20 30.76 2.61 -29.60
C VAL A 20 32.11 3.12 -29.13
N ALA A 21 32.20 4.41 -28.76
CA ALA A 21 33.29 4.95 -27.95
C ALA A 21 32.85 6.29 -27.35
N GLY A 22 33.16 6.54 -26.08
CA GLY A 22 32.98 7.83 -25.42
C GLY A 22 34.32 8.47 -25.06
N ALA A 23 34.31 9.80 -24.94
CA ALA A 23 35.31 10.67 -24.32
C ALA A 23 34.68 12.08 -24.34
N SER A 24 34.33 12.70 -23.21
CA SER A 24 35.20 13.44 -22.28
C SER A 24 35.86 14.69 -22.90
N ALA A 25 35.94 15.76 -22.08
CA ALA A 25 36.49 17.09 -22.39
C ALA A 25 35.66 18.00 -23.33
N CYS A 26 34.72 18.76 -22.73
CA CYS A 26 34.53 20.15 -23.12
C CYS A 26 35.16 21.02 -22.02
N SER A 27 36.39 21.48 -22.27
CA SER A 27 37.12 22.39 -21.38
C SER A 27 37.54 23.62 -22.17
N SER A 28 36.87 24.74 -21.91
CA SER A 28 37.41 26.08 -22.11
C SER A 28 36.82 26.99 -21.03
N SER A 29 37.71 27.60 -20.25
CA SER A 29 37.36 28.62 -19.24
C SER A 29 37.42 30.02 -19.86
N GLU A 30 37.27 31.04 -19.00
CA GLU A 30 37.37 32.50 -19.28
C GLU A 30 36.07 33.15 -19.82
N GLY A 31 35.48 34.13 -19.12
CA GLY A 31 35.79 34.64 -17.78
C GLY A 31 34.85 35.77 -17.31
N GLY A 32 34.84 36.03 -15.99
CA GLY A 32 34.12 37.14 -15.33
C GLY A 32 32.60 36.97 -15.18
N ALA A 33 31.94 37.39 -14.09
CA ALA A 33 32.45 37.87 -12.81
C ALA A 33 31.37 37.69 -11.71
N GLU A 34 31.83 37.75 -10.46
CA GLU A 34 31.09 38.01 -9.21
C GLU A 34 30.02 37.04 -8.67
N ASP A 35 30.04 36.99 -7.35
CA ASP A 35 29.42 36.07 -6.40
C ASP A 35 27.87 36.10 -6.45
N GLY A 36 27.25 34.95 -6.69
CA GLY A 36 25.79 34.88 -6.86
C GLY A 36 25.23 33.49 -7.14
N ARG A 37 25.84 32.42 -6.60
CA ARG A 37 25.34 31.05 -6.81
C ARG A 37 24.22 30.71 -5.83
N ALA A 38 23.01 30.62 -6.36
CA ALA A 38 21.88 29.99 -5.69
C ALA A 38 22.27 28.59 -5.20
N GLN A 39 22.26 28.39 -3.87
CA GLN A 39 22.52 27.09 -3.27
C GLN A 39 21.29 26.19 -3.42
N VAL A 40 21.28 25.38 -4.48
CA VAL A 40 20.49 24.15 -4.49
C VAL A 40 21.16 23.17 -3.53
N ALA A 41 20.50 22.88 -2.42
CA ALA A 41 21.00 21.97 -1.40
C ALA A 41 20.91 20.51 -1.88
N THR A 42 21.97 20.03 -2.52
CA THR A 42 22.15 18.59 -2.78
C THR A 42 22.45 17.88 -1.47
N LEU A 43 21.54 17.01 -1.04
CA LEU A 43 21.79 16.12 0.09
C LEU A 43 22.60 14.91 -0.40
N GLU A 44 23.92 14.98 -0.19
CA GLU A 44 24.83 13.84 -0.36
C GLU A 44 24.55 12.79 0.74
N SER A 45 23.58 11.91 0.52
CA SER A 45 23.44 10.68 1.32
C SER A 45 24.55 9.71 0.91
N ALA A 46 25.67 9.74 1.64
CA ALA A 46 26.65 8.67 1.63
C ALA A 46 25.93 7.32 1.84
N GLY A 47 26.27 6.34 1.01
CA GLY A 47 25.54 5.08 0.83
C GLY A 47 25.21 4.37 2.14
N SER A 48 24.03 4.68 2.68
CA SER A 48 23.48 4.06 3.87
C SER A 48 22.47 3.02 3.39
N THR A 49 22.71 1.76 3.76
CA THR A 49 21.65 0.75 3.87
C THR A 49 20.43 1.42 4.51
N PRO A 50 19.19 1.25 3.99
CA PRO A 50 18.03 1.92 4.55
C PRO A 50 17.96 1.68 6.05
N ALA A 51 18.30 2.72 6.82
CA ALA A 51 18.19 2.67 8.26
C ALA A 51 16.69 2.58 8.53
N ALA A 52 16.24 1.41 8.97
CA ALA A 52 14.93 1.28 9.57
C ALA A 52 14.91 2.27 10.74
N SER A 53 14.25 3.41 10.54
CA SER A 53 14.09 4.41 11.59
C SER A 53 13.50 3.70 12.79
N ALA A 54 14.33 3.53 13.82
CA ALA A 54 13.95 2.88 15.06
C ALA A 54 12.90 3.76 15.73
N LYS A 55 11.63 3.51 15.37
CA LYS A 55 10.49 4.06 16.10
C LYS A 55 10.65 3.65 17.57
N PRO A 56 10.25 4.50 18.53
CA PRO A 56 10.18 4.12 19.93
C PRO A 56 9.46 2.78 20.07
N ALA A 57 9.95 1.89 20.93
CA ALA A 57 9.49 0.51 21.04
C ALA A 57 7.97 0.38 21.36
N ASP A 58 7.35 1.46 21.84
CA ASP A 58 5.93 1.55 22.17
C ASP A 58 5.03 2.05 21.00
N ALA A 59 5.61 2.52 19.89
CA ALA A 59 4.87 3.09 18.77
C ALA A 59 4.54 2.03 17.70
N ARG A 60 3.35 1.42 17.82
CA ARG A 60 2.79 0.48 16.83
C ARG A 60 2.87 1.05 15.40
N PRO A 61 3.18 0.23 14.37
CA PRO A 61 3.04 0.64 12.98
C PRO A 61 1.63 1.18 12.72
N ARG A 62 1.51 2.14 11.79
CA ARG A 62 0.23 2.68 11.36
C ARG A 62 0.09 2.42 9.87
N GLU A 63 -1.06 1.88 9.48
CA GLU A 63 -1.46 1.73 8.09
C GLU A 63 -1.60 3.10 7.40
N ARG A 64 -1.38 3.10 6.10
CA ARG A 64 -1.66 4.19 5.15
C ARG A 64 -2.87 3.78 4.30
N LEU A 65 -3.64 4.73 3.75
CA LEU A 65 -4.74 4.43 2.83
C LEU A 65 -4.32 3.69 1.54
N ASP A 66 -3.02 3.69 1.22
CA ASP A 66 -2.43 2.97 0.09
C ASP A 66 -1.62 1.72 0.51
N THR A 67 -1.78 1.25 1.76
CA THR A 67 -1.13 0.02 2.24
C THR A 67 -1.69 -1.19 1.50
N THR A 68 -0.80 -1.95 0.87
CA THR A 68 -1.13 -3.23 0.23
C THR A 68 -1.32 -4.33 1.26
N GLU A 69 -2.05 -5.39 0.90
CA GLU A 69 -2.20 -6.59 1.75
C GLU A 69 -0.84 -7.22 2.13
N ALA A 70 0.13 -7.19 1.20
CA ALA A 70 1.49 -7.66 1.45
C ALA A 70 2.25 -6.79 2.47
N GLU A 71 2.13 -5.46 2.40
CA GLU A 71 2.68 -4.57 3.43
C GLU A 71 2.00 -4.79 4.79
N LEU A 72 0.67 -4.96 4.82
CA LEU A 72 -0.09 -5.20 6.05
C LEU A 72 0.32 -6.52 6.72
N GLU A 73 0.49 -7.60 5.95
CA GLU A 73 0.97 -8.89 6.46
C GLU A 73 2.36 -8.76 7.10
N VAL A 74 3.28 -7.99 6.49
CA VAL A 74 4.59 -7.67 7.07
C VAL A 74 4.44 -6.85 8.37
N MET A 75 3.51 -5.87 8.43
CA MET A 75 3.22 -5.13 9.66
C MET A 75 2.62 -6.00 10.77
N LEU A 76 1.97 -7.12 10.43
CA LEU A 76 1.34 -8.05 11.37
C LEU A 76 2.28 -9.13 11.90
N GLU A 77 3.49 -9.32 11.35
CA GLU A 77 4.46 -10.31 11.84
C GLU A 77 4.75 -10.22 13.36
N PRO A 78 4.98 -9.04 13.96
CA PRO A 78 5.20 -8.93 15.40
C PRO A 78 3.97 -9.34 16.23
N TYR A 79 2.77 -9.02 15.72
CA TYR A 79 1.51 -9.41 16.35
C TYR A 79 1.34 -10.95 16.32
N TYR A 80 1.54 -11.59 15.15
CA TYR A 80 1.46 -13.04 15.04
C TYR A 80 2.53 -13.77 15.85
N LYS A 81 3.74 -13.22 15.95
CA LYS A 81 4.78 -13.72 16.87
C LYS A 81 4.30 -13.70 18.31
N CYS A 82 3.77 -12.58 18.78
CA CYS A 82 3.21 -12.46 20.13
C CYS A 82 2.07 -13.47 20.38
N ILE A 83 1.14 -13.65 19.44
CA ILE A 83 0.04 -14.63 19.58
C ILE A 83 0.58 -16.05 19.80
N ARG A 84 1.65 -16.46 19.08
CA ARG A 84 2.32 -17.76 19.27
C ARG A 84 3.01 -17.85 20.64
N GLU A 85 3.66 -16.78 21.08
CA GLU A 85 4.31 -16.68 22.41
C GLU A 85 3.29 -16.75 23.57
N GLN A 86 2.06 -16.29 23.37
CA GLN A 86 0.93 -16.48 24.29
C GLN A 86 0.28 -17.89 24.21
N GLY A 87 0.84 -18.81 23.41
CA GLY A 87 0.37 -20.20 23.30
C GLY A 87 -0.88 -20.40 22.44
N ALA A 88 -1.26 -19.41 21.64
CA ALA A 88 -2.39 -19.47 20.70
C ALA A 88 -1.91 -19.58 19.25
N THR A 89 -2.76 -20.13 18.38
CA THR A 89 -2.53 -20.17 16.93
C THR A 89 -2.97 -18.84 16.30
N PRO A 90 -2.11 -18.13 15.54
CA PRO A 90 -2.51 -16.95 14.78
C PRO A 90 -3.65 -17.25 13.80
N LYS A 91 -4.54 -16.26 13.57
CA LYS A 91 -5.68 -16.42 12.66
C LYS A 91 -5.27 -16.90 11.26
N LYS A 92 -4.14 -16.41 10.74
CA LYS A 92 -3.61 -16.84 9.43
C LYS A 92 -3.14 -18.30 9.37
N ASP A 93 -2.73 -18.86 10.51
CA ASP A 93 -2.27 -20.26 10.64
C ASP A 93 -3.44 -21.21 11.05
N MET A 94 -4.67 -20.69 11.27
CA MET A 94 -5.79 -21.50 11.79
C MET A 94 -6.32 -22.52 10.78
N GLY A 95 -6.43 -22.14 9.50
CA GLY A 95 -6.97 -23.02 8.46
C GLY A 95 -6.10 -24.27 8.26
N ASP A 96 -4.78 -24.09 8.20
CA ASP A 96 -3.81 -25.18 8.05
C ASP A 96 -3.83 -26.16 9.23
N LYS A 97 -4.19 -25.68 10.43
CA LYS A 97 -4.12 -26.45 11.67
C LYS A 97 -5.45 -27.10 12.09
N PHE A 98 -6.58 -26.49 11.75
CA PHE A 98 -7.91 -26.90 12.20
C PHE A 98 -8.97 -26.98 11.09
N GLY A 99 -8.62 -26.67 9.84
CA GLY A 99 -9.59 -26.55 8.74
C GLY A 99 -10.61 -25.42 8.98
N ASP A 100 -11.84 -25.62 8.51
CA ASP A 100 -12.89 -24.60 8.55
C ASP A 100 -13.35 -24.19 9.96
N ARG A 101 -12.99 -24.95 11.01
CA ARG A 101 -13.51 -24.74 12.37
C ARG A 101 -12.45 -24.98 13.45
N ALA A 102 -11.90 -23.88 13.97
CA ALA A 102 -11.07 -23.91 15.17
C ALA A 102 -11.87 -24.39 16.40
N PRO A 103 -11.29 -25.23 17.29
CA PRO A 103 -11.93 -25.63 18.56
C PRO A 103 -12.22 -24.42 19.46
N ALA A 104 -13.33 -24.46 20.22
CA ALA A 104 -13.68 -23.39 21.15
C ALA A 104 -12.57 -23.07 22.17
N ALA A 105 -11.86 -24.09 22.65
CA ALA A 105 -10.71 -23.93 23.54
C ALA A 105 -9.53 -23.17 22.89
N GLU A 106 -9.39 -23.22 21.56
CA GLU A 106 -8.36 -22.46 20.84
C GLU A 106 -8.80 -21.02 20.60
N LEU A 107 -10.08 -20.79 20.30
CA LEU A 107 -10.66 -19.45 20.21
C LEU A 107 -10.51 -18.70 21.56
N GLU A 108 -10.73 -19.37 22.68
CA GLU A 108 -10.49 -18.84 24.03
C GLU A 108 -9.03 -18.45 24.28
N LYS A 109 -8.05 -19.22 23.77
CA LYS A 109 -6.64 -18.83 23.84
C LYS A 109 -6.36 -17.62 22.96
N LEU A 110 -6.91 -17.59 21.74
CA LEU A 110 -6.73 -16.47 20.81
C LEU A 110 -7.28 -15.16 21.41
N ILE A 111 -8.46 -15.19 22.04
CA ILE A 111 -9.05 -14.03 22.74
C ILE A 111 -8.17 -13.57 23.91
N LYS A 112 -7.56 -14.49 24.66
CA LYS A 112 -6.64 -14.15 25.76
C LYS A 112 -5.32 -13.57 25.24
N ALA A 113 -4.78 -14.14 24.16
CA ALA A 113 -3.58 -13.67 23.50
C ALA A 113 -3.76 -12.29 22.86
N ASP A 114 -4.87 -12.06 22.15
CA ASP A 114 -5.21 -10.77 21.53
C ASP A 114 -5.27 -9.64 22.55
N LYS A 115 -5.86 -9.85 23.73
CA LYS A 115 -5.85 -8.87 24.84
C LYS A 115 -4.45 -8.42 25.28
N VAL A 116 -3.43 -9.26 25.09
CA VAL A 116 -2.03 -8.94 25.41
C VAL A 116 -1.29 -8.35 24.21
N CYS A 117 -1.52 -8.92 23.02
CA CYS A 117 -0.75 -8.64 21.80
C CYS A 117 -1.31 -7.45 21.00
N ASN A 118 -2.62 -7.27 20.96
CA ASN A 118 -3.26 -6.23 20.16
C ASN A 118 -2.80 -4.82 20.56
N PRO A 119 -2.86 -4.42 21.85
CA PRO A 119 -2.50 -3.06 22.26
C PRO A 119 -1.02 -2.71 22.04
N LYS A 120 -0.16 -3.72 21.83
CA LYS A 120 1.30 -3.59 21.70
C LYS A 120 1.83 -3.77 20.28
N PHE A 121 1.16 -4.57 19.44
CA PHE A 121 1.72 -5.01 18.16
C PHE A 121 0.77 -4.97 16.97
N TYR A 122 -0.55 -4.95 17.17
CA TYR A 122 -1.49 -4.88 16.04
C TYR A 122 -1.44 -3.48 15.40
N PRO A 123 -1.28 -3.34 14.07
CA PRO A 123 -1.17 -2.03 13.42
C PRO A 123 -2.33 -1.09 13.77
N LEU A 124 -2.04 0.21 13.87
CA LEU A 124 -3.05 1.26 13.95
C LEU A 124 -3.67 1.47 12.56
N PRO A 125 -4.99 1.74 12.46
CA PRO A 125 -5.66 1.97 11.18
C PRO A 125 -5.12 3.23 10.48
N PRO A 126 -5.45 3.48 9.20
CA PRO A 126 -5.18 4.76 8.54
C PRO A 126 -5.68 5.93 9.38
N TRP A 127 -4.93 7.03 9.44
CA TRP A 127 -5.25 8.17 10.31
C TRP A 127 -6.64 8.76 10.02
N GLU A 128 -7.02 8.77 8.75
CA GLU A 128 -8.32 9.19 8.24
C GLU A 128 -9.49 8.31 8.73
N LYS A 129 -9.20 7.10 9.22
CA LYS A 129 -10.15 6.07 9.68
C LYS A 129 -9.99 5.75 11.17
N ASP A 130 -9.08 6.42 11.88
CA ASP A 130 -8.84 6.21 13.30
C ASP A 130 -9.91 6.90 14.17
N PRO A 131 -10.60 6.19 15.09
CA PRO A 131 -11.53 6.82 16.04
C PRO A 131 -10.90 7.90 16.93
N ALA A 132 -9.57 7.88 17.13
CA ALA A 132 -8.84 8.92 17.85
C ALA A 132 -8.60 10.20 17.02
N ASN A 133 -8.80 10.15 15.69
CA ASN A 133 -8.80 11.33 14.84
C ASN A 133 -10.20 11.99 14.88
N PRO A 134 -10.34 13.24 15.37
CA PRO A 134 -11.64 13.92 15.41
C PRO A 134 -12.25 14.16 14.02
N GLU A 135 -11.43 14.19 12.96
CA GLU A 135 -11.88 14.39 11.58
C GLU A 135 -12.36 13.10 10.89
N SER A 136 -12.13 11.92 11.49
CA SER A 136 -12.46 10.61 10.87
C SER A 136 -13.92 10.51 10.45
N ARG A 137 -14.84 11.05 11.28
CA ARG A 137 -16.28 11.10 10.98
C ARG A 137 -16.63 12.04 9.82
N ASP A 138 -15.83 13.08 9.58
CA ASP A 138 -16.03 13.96 8.41
C ASP A 138 -15.42 13.34 7.16
N PHE A 139 -14.24 12.71 7.27
CA PHE A 139 -13.62 11.94 6.19
C PHE A 139 -14.58 10.86 5.67
N ALA A 140 -15.15 10.04 6.56
CA ALA A 140 -16.11 9.02 6.19
C ALA A 140 -17.36 9.60 5.51
N ARG A 141 -17.90 10.72 6.00
CA ARG A 141 -19.03 11.43 5.37
C ARG A 141 -18.70 11.92 3.95
N ASP A 142 -17.47 12.36 3.70
CA ASP A 142 -17.05 12.77 2.35
C ASP A 142 -16.79 11.59 1.41
N VAL A 143 -16.26 10.47 1.93
CA VAL A 143 -16.15 9.21 1.17
C VAL A 143 -17.54 8.71 0.75
N VAL A 144 -18.53 8.76 1.65
CA VAL A 144 -19.93 8.42 1.35
C VAL A 144 -20.52 9.33 0.26
N LYS A 145 -20.22 10.64 0.27
CA LYS A 145 -20.62 11.58 -0.81
C LYS A 145 -19.99 11.17 -2.16
N CYS A 146 -18.69 10.85 -2.16
CA CYS A 146 -17.98 10.40 -3.36
C CYS A 146 -18.60 9.10 -3.92
N LEU A 147 -18.82 8.10 -3.06
CA LEU A 147 -19.42 6.82 -3.46
C LEU A 147 -20.84 7.00 -4.02
N LYS A 148 -21.67 7.85 -3.42
CA LYS A 148 -22.99 8.22 -3.96
C LYS A 148 -22.87 8.93 -5.31
N GLY A 149 -21.91 9.85 -5.46
CA GLY A 149 -21.62 10.54 -6.72
C GLY A 149 -21.20 9.59 -7.85
N LYS A 150 -20.47 8.53 -7.54
CA LYS A 150 -20.12 7.44 -8.47
C LYS A 150 -21.21 6.36 -8.60
N GLY A 151 -22.37 6.56 -7.98
CA GLY A 151 -23.57 5.73 -8.13
C GLY A 151 -23.56 4.45 -7.30
N VAL A 152 -23.00 4.46 -6.09
CA VAL A 152 -23.28 3.47 -5.04
C VAL A 152 -24.58 3.89 -4.34
N LYS A 153 -25.61 3.03 -4.35
CA LYS A 153 -26.97 3.41 -3.94
C LYS A 153 -27.15 3.36 -2.42
N TYR A 154 -26.81 2.24 -1.80
CA TYR A 154 -26.93 2.02 -0.36
C TYR A 154 -25.56 2.09 0.30
N VAL A 155 -25.22 3.29 0.78
CA VAL A 155 -23.98 3.59 1.50
C VAL A 155 -24.21 4.73 2.49
N GLU A 156 -23.78 4.57 3.73
CA GLU A 156 -24.03 5.49 4.85
C GLU A 156 -22.81 5.59 5.77
N ALA A 157 -22.63 6.73 6.44
CA ALA A 157 -21.55 6.91 7.42
C ALA A 157 -22.05 6.48 8.80
N ASP A 158 -21.22 5.75 9.54
CA ASP A 158 -21.51 5.23 10.88
C ASP A 158 -20.38 5.53 11.88
N GLU A 159 -20.36 4.86 13.04
CA GLU A 159 -19.32 5.04 14.05
C GLU A 159 -18.00 4.30 13.71
N SER A 160 -18.04 3.35 12.77
CA SER A 160 -16.88 2.58 12.27
C SER A 160 -16.30 3.14 10.97
N GLY A 161 -16.88 4.22 10.45
CA GLY A 161 -16.55 4.80 9.14
C GLY A 161 -17.78 4.85 8.25
N TYR A 162 -17.93 3.86 7.37
CA TYR A 162 -19.08 3.76 6.48
C TYR A 162 -19.48 2.29 6.20
N ALA A 163 -20.79 2.08 6.04
CA ALA A 163 -21.41 0.80 5.71
C ALA A 163 -21.94 0.77 4.28
N LEU A 164 -21.97 -0.42 3.68
CA LEU A 164 -22.46 -0.68 2.31
C LEU A 164 -23.65 -1.66 2.33
N GLY A 165 -24.52 -1.58 1.33
CA GLY A 165 -25.63 -2.52 1.12
C GLY A 165 -26.94 -2.18 1.84
N GLY A 166 -26.89 -1.34 2.89
CA GLY A 166 -28.07 -0.90 3.62
C GLY A 166 -28.85 -2.04 4.30
N PRO A 167 -30.11 -1.81 4.71
CA PRO A 167 -30.87 -2.76 5.55
C PRO A 167 -31.07 -4.16 4.95
N ASN A 168 -30.99 -4.30 3.61
CA ASN A 168 -31.25 -5.54 2.89
C ASN A 168 -29.98 -6.23 2.36
N ASN A 169 -28.77 -5.73 2.70
CA ASN A 169 -27.49 -6.22 2.16
C ASN A 169 -27.46 -6.26 0.62
N ASP A 170 -27.82 -5.14 -0.03
CA ASP A 170 -27.83 -4.99 -1.48
C ASP A 170 -26.45 -5.30 -2.10
N SER A 171 -26.34 -6.44 -2.77
CA SER A 171 -25.06 -6.98 -3.26
C SER A 171 -24.40 -6.08 -4.30
N GLN A 172 -25.18 -5.34 -5.10
CA GLN A 172 -24.61 -4.39 -6.07
C GLN A 172 -23.97 -3.18 -5.38
N SER A 173 -24.61 -2.61 -4.36
CA SER A 173 -24.02 -1.51 -3.58
C SER A 173 -22.81 -1.97 -2.76
N ILE A 174 -22.79 -3.22 -2.29
CA ILE A 174 -21.61 -3.82 -1.64
C ILE A 174 -20.46 -3.95 -2.64
N SER A 175 -20.63 -4.70 -3.73
CA SER A 175 -19.55 -4.96 -4.70
C SER A 175 -19.01 -3.66 -5.31
N LYS A 176 -19.89 -2.77 -5.77
CA LYS A 176 -19.51 -1.48 -6.37
C LYS A 176 -18.92 -0.52 -5.32
N GLY A 177 -19.39 -0.57 -4.08
CA GLY A 177 -18.83 0.20 -2.97
C GLY A 177 -17.41 -0.23 -2.63
N MET A 178 -17.14 -1.54 -2.58
CA MET A 178 -15.81 -2.09 -2.34
C MET A 178 -14.83 -1.77 -3.49
N GLU A 179 -15.30 -1.81 -4.74
CA GLU A 179 -14.51 -1.44 -5.92
C GLU A 179 -14.09 0.04 -5.90
N LEU A 180 -15.02 0.94 -5.56
CA LEU A 180 -14.81 2.39 -5.64
C LEU A 180 -14.26 3.03 -4.36
N ALA A 181 -14.36 2.36 -3.21
CA ALA A 181 -13.92 2.88 -1.91
C ALA A 181 -12.45 3.34 -1.90
N PRO A 182 -11.46 2.55 -2.35
CA PRO A 182 -10.06 2.97 -2.32
C PRO A 182 -9.79 4.22 -3.16
N GLU A 183 -10.52 4.41 -4.26
CA GLU A 183 -10.42 5.63 -5.08
C GLU A 183 -11.02 6.84 -4.35
N CYS A 184 -12.24 6.70 -3.82
CA CYS A 184 -12.90 7.76 -3.06
C CYS A 184 -12.15 8.16 -1.79
N GLU A 185 -11.56 7.21 -1.07
CA GLU A 185 -10.71 7.48 0.10
C GLU A 185 -9.48 8.31 -0.27
N ARG A 186 -8.77 7.94 -1.34
CA ARG A 186 -7.62 8.71 -1.84
C ARG A 186 -8.03 10.10 -2.36
N GLU A 187 -9.15 10.20 -3.08
CA GLU A 187 -9.68 11.47 -3.56
C GLU A 187 -10.00 12.44 -2.41
N VAL A 188 -10.63 11.95 -1.33
CA VAL A 188 -11.00 12.77 -0.17
C VAL A 188 -9.75 13.14 0.62
N ALA A 189 -8.83 12.20 0.84
CA ALA A 189 -7.56 12.48 1.52
C ALA A 189 -6.69 13.51 0.77
N ALA A 190 -6.67 13.48 -0.56
CA ALA A 190 -5.96 14.44 -1.38
C ALA A 190 -6.53 15.88 -1.30
N LYS A 191 -7.83 16.02 -1.01
CA LYS A 191 -8.53 17.32 -0.89
C LYS A 191 -8.41 17.95 0.51
N ARG A 192 -7.82 17.24 1.48
CA ARG A 192 -7.69 17.62 2.91
C ARG A 192 -6.26 17.98 3.32
N LYS A 193 -5.34 18.12 2.35
CA LYS A 193 -3.94 18.53 2.53
C LYS A 193 -3.77 20.00 2.19
#